data_AF-A0A1H2WA90-F1
#
_entry.id   AF-A0A1H2WA90-F1
#
_cell.length_a   1.000
_cell.length_b   1.000
_cell.length_c   1.000
_cell.angle_alpha   90.00
_cell.angle_beta   90.00
_cell.angle_gamma   90.00
#
_symmetry.space_group_name_H-M   'P 1'
#
loop_
_entity.id
_entity.type
_entity.pdbx_description
1 polymer ?
#
loop_
_entity_poly.entity_id
_entity_poly.type
_entity_poly.pdbx_seq_one_letter_code
_entity_poly.pdbx_strand_id
1 'polypeptide(L)'
;MTILNDIKVFETAIQKRKQIHMLYDSLSSGERYRRVEPWYIFKRHAYYYLVGFCRDRYAIRIFHTKRIRTYTITDTECKEKPIPFSSIRKKKLRQLGKSEKDSMFFDTSKIIMHAYIQKMESDLRSLDIKLKKELDRLSPPKRGKTEDGYPFTIHLNKMDKASKCRSPLEHKIFLDLESNKLIIKIEVEPFRIRYFYRKVSHLYTPDILVTYRDGTKDLIEVKVSGDIGQPKNQAKFEAAADYAKALGYRFYIMGISGSSGQPGARNEGWNDLNQIQTRNFHHKYIENYDSCDNEYKRLKPTFRKIRKRQSIRKVRPRLNRRLKIHR
;
A
#
# COMPACT_ATOMS: atom_id res chain seq x y z
N MET A 1 12.82 -10.82 10.04
CA MET A 1 13.39 -10.16 8.84
C MET A 1 12.25 -9.83 7.90
N THR A 2 12.15 -8.59 7.43
CA THR A 2 11.09 -8.17 6.49
C THR A 2 11.53 -8.42 5.05
N ILE A 3 10.58 -8.78 4.17
CA ILE A 3 10.82 -9.13 2.75
C ILE A 3 11.67 -8.07 2.03
N LEU A 4 11.53 -6.80 2.39
CA LEU A 4 12.29 -5.69 1.79
C LEU A 4 13.78 -5.67 2.18
N ASN A 5 14.12 -6.05 3.41
CA ASN A 5 15.51 -6.22 3.80
C ASN A 5 16.14 -7.37 3.00
N ASP A 6 15.40 -8.45 2.77
CA ASP A 6 15.86 -9.57 1.96
C ASP A 6 16.17 -9.16 0.51
N ILE A 7 15.34 -8.30 -0.08
CA ILE A 7 15.59 -7.78 -1.44
C ILE A 7 16.88 -6.97 -1.50
N LYS A 8 17.13 -6.06 -0.55
CA LYS A 8 18.36 -5.25 -0.53
C LYS A 8 19.62 -6.10 -0.40
N VAL A 9 19.55 -7.21 0.35
CA VAL A 9 20.66 -8.16 0.44
C VAL A 9 20.93 -8.77 -0.95
N PHE A 10 19.89 -9.24 -1.65
CA PHE A 10 20.07 -9.79 -3.00
C PHE A 10 20.54 -8.74 -4.01
N GLU A 11 20.03 -7.51 -3.96
CA GLU A 11 20.51 -6.39 -4.77
C GLU A 11 22.02 -6.18 -4.56
N THR A 12 22.47 -6.20 -3.29
CA THR A 12 23.89 -6.07 -2.93
C THR A 12 24.73 -7.22 -3.47
N ALA A 13 24.27 -8.46 -3.34
CA ALA A 13 24.98 -9.64 -3.84
C ALA A 13 25.14 -9.61 -5.37
N ILE A 14 24.11 -9.18 -6.09
CA ILE A 14 24.13 -9.02 -7.55
C ILE A 14 25.15 -7.94 -7.96
N GLN A 15 25.09 -6.77 -7.33
CA GLN A 15 25.96 -5.63 -7.63
C GLN A 15 27.43 -5.94 -7.33
N LYS A 16 27.70 -6.54 -6.18
CA LYS A 16 29.05 -6.92 -5.74
C LYS A 16 29.56 -8.23 -6.36
N ARG A 17 28.75 -8.90 -7.19
CA ARG A 17 29.09 -10.18 -7.83
C ARG A 17 29.53 -11.25 -6.80
N LYS A 18 28.82 -11.34 -5.68
CA LYS A 18 29.08 -12.29 -4.59
C LYS A 18 28.09 -13.44 -4.58
N GLN A 19 28.56 -14.64 -4.22
CA GLN A 19 27.72 -15.82 -4.13
C GLN A 19 26.77 -15.73 -2.93
N ILE A 20 25.63 -16.41 -3.05
CA ILE A 20 24.66 -16.57 -1.98
C ILE A 20 24.59 -18.05 -1.62
N HIS A 21 24.75 -18.35 -0.34
CA HIS A 21 24.41 -19.64 0.23
C HIS A 21 23.01 -19.53 0.83
N MET A 22 22.08 -20.40 0.43
CA MET A 22 20.70 -20.31 0.89
C MET A 22 20.05 -21.67 1.13
N LEU A 23 19.20 -21.76 2.15
CA LEU A 23 18.29 -22.88 2.34
C LEU A 23 17.01 -22.62 1.53
N TYR A 24 16.78 -23.46 0.52
CA TYR A 24 15.64 -23.31 -0.40
C TYR A 24 14.67 -24.48 -0.29
N ASP A 25 13.41 -24.16 -0.02
CA ASP A 25 12.31 -25.12 0.04
C ASP A 25 11.81 -25.45 -1.39
N SER A 26 12.24 -26.60 -1.90
CA SER A 26 11.89 -27.09 -3.23
C SER A 26 10.59 -27.90 -3.21
N LEU A 27 9.58 -27.51 -4.00
CA LEU A 27 8.32 -28.27 -4.17
C LEU A 27 8.53 -29.74 -4.54
N SER A 28 9.62 -30.08 -5.22
CA SER A 28 9.90 -31.45 -5.66
C SER A 28 10.89 -32.22 -4.77
N SER A 29 11.68 -31.52 -3.96
CA SER A 29 12.85 -32.11 -3.28
C SER A 29 13.00 -31.69 -1.82
N GLY A 30 12.01 -30.97 -1.28
CA GLY A 30 12.05 -30.39 0.05
C GLY A 30 13.17 -29.37 0.21
N GLU A 31 13.55 -29.13 1.45
CA GLU A 31 14.58 -28.16 1.80
C GLU A 31 15.97 -28.64 1.37
N ARG A 32 16.70 -27.75 0.69
CA ARG A 32 18.05 -28.02 0.20
C ARG A 32 18.89 -26.75 0.28
N TYR A 33 20.13 -26.90 0.74
CA TYR A 33 21.12 -25.84 0.59
C TYR A 33 21.50 -25.66 -0.89
N ARG A 34 21.65 -24.39 -1.27
CA ARG A 34 21.98 -23.96 -2.63
C ARG A 34 23.07 -22.90 -2.59
N ARG A 35 24.08 -23.08 -3.42
CA ARG A 35 25.10 -22.10 -3.77
C ARG A 35 24.71 -21.46 -5.09
N VAL A 36 24.38 -20.18 -5.05
CA VAL A 36 23.84 -19.45 -6.18
C VAL A 36 24.70 -18.25 -6.51
N GLU A 37 24.99 -18.08 -7.79
CA GLU A 37 25.56 -16.86 -8.33
C GLU A 37 24.42 -15.97 -8.83
N PRO A 38 24.02 -14.95 -8.08
CA PRO A 38 22.85 -14.15 -8.43
C PRO A 38 23.15 -13.22 -9.60
N TRP A 39 22.22 -13.15 -10.55
CA TRP A 39 22.35 -12.33 -11.75
C TRP A 39 21.27 -11.25 -11.84
N TYR A 40 20.03 -11.60 -11.51
CA TYR A 40 18.89 -10.68 -11.52
C TYR A 40 18.00 -10.91 -10.31
N ILE A 41 17.35 -9.85 -9.88
CA ILE A 41 16.16 -9.95 -9.06
C ILE A 41 15.07 -9.09 -9.68
N PHE A 42 13.91 -9.68 -9.91
CA PHE A 42 12.77 -8.99 -10.50
C PHE A 42 11.50 -9.24 -9.70
N LYS A 43 10.60 -8.28 -9.77
CA LYS A 43 9.24 -8.38 -9.24
C LYS A 43 8.29 -8.67 -10.38
N ARG A 44 7.38 -9.61 -10.16
CA ARG A 44 6.22 -9.86 -11.03
C ARG A 44 5.00 -10.07 -10.15
N HIS A 45 3.91 -9.34 -10.44
CA HIS A 45 2.75 -9.25 -9.56
C HIS A 45 3.16 -8.90 -8.12
N ALA A 46 2.82 -9.76 -7.15
CA ALA A 46 3.12 -9.57 -5.73
C ALA A 46 4.42 -10.26 -5.25
N TYR A 47 5.20 -10.86 -6.15
CA TYR A 47 6.30 -11.77 -5.79
C TYR A 47 7.64 -11.37 -6.40
N TYR A 48 8.72 -11.66 -5.66
CA TYR A 48 10.09 -11.48 -6.10
C TYR A 48 10.73 -12.80 -6.50
N TYR A 49 11.55 -12.73 -7.54
CA TYR A 49 12.23 -13.87 -8.13
C TYR A 49 13.71 -13.56 -8.27
N LEU A 50 14.55 -14.39 -7.66
CA LEU A 50 15.99 -14.34 -7.82
C LEU A 50 16.38 -15.28 -8.97
N VAL A 51 17.10 -14.75 -9.94
CA VAL A 51 17.65 -15.54 -11.04
C VAL A 51 19.14 -15.63 -10.86
N GLY A 52 19.68 -16.84 -10.99
CA GLY A 52 21.11 -17.05 -10.88
C GLY A 52 21.55 -18.42 -11.37
N PHE A 53 22.86 -18.60 -11.45
CA PHE A 53 23.45 -19.90 -11.70
C PHE A 53 23.53 -20.71 -10.40
N CYS A 54 22.82 -21.83 -10.35
CA CYS A 54 22.87 -22.76 -9.23
C CYS A 54 24.06 -23.69 -9.42
N ARG A 55 25.09 -23.57 -8.58
CA ARG A 55 26.31 -24.39 -8.64
C ARG A 55 26.00 -25.87 -8.36
N ASP A 56 25.08 -26.16 -7.45
CA ASP A 56 24.74 -27.55 -7.08
C ASP A 56 23.92 -28.28 -8.14
N ARG A 57 23.27 -27.54 -9.05
CA ARG A 57 22.52 -28.10 -10.18
C ARG A 57 23.17 -27.83 -11.51
N TYR A 58 24.33 -27.17 -11.50
CA TYR A 58 25.07 -26.70 -12.67
C TYR A 58 24.16 -26.07 -13.74
N ALA A 59 23.23 -25.22 -13.29
CA ALA A 59 22.17 -24.71 -14.16
C ALA A 59 21.62 -23.37 -13.69
N ILE A 60 21.23 -22.55 -14.67
CA ILE A 60 20.45 -21.33 -14.45
C ILE A 60 19.09 -21.71 -13.90
N ARG A 61 18.69 -21.05 -12.81
CA ARG A 61 17.42 -21.26 -12.12
C ARG A 61 16.79 -19.96 -11.68
N ILE A 62 15.48 -20.01 -11.53
CA ILE A 62 14.64 -18.95 -10.99
C ILE A 62 14.14 -19.44 -9.63
N PHE A 63 14.42 -18.67 -8.59
CA PHE A 63 14.07 -18.97 -7.21
C PHE A 63 13.00 -18.00 -6.74
N HIS A 64 11.88 -18.54 -6.26
CA HIS A 64 10.85 -17.73 -5.67
C HIS A 64 11.30 -17.33 -4.26
N THR A 65 11.47 -16.03 -4.01
CA THR A 65 12.08 -15.53 -2.76
C THR A 65 11.36 -15.97 -1.49
N LYS A 66 10.02 -16.07 -1.49
CA LYS A 66 9.27 -16.61 -0.33
C LYS A 66 9.63 -18.06 0.06
N ARG A 67 10.32 -18.80 -0.82
CA ARG A 67 10.75 -20.19 -0.58
C ARG A 67 12.22 -20.27 -0.15
N ILE A 68 12.89 -19.13 -0.03
CA ILE A 68 14.20 -19.05 0.60
C ILE A 68 13.97 -18.89 2.10
N ARG A 69 14.41 -19.88 2.90
CA ARG A 69 14.21 -19.91 4.35
C ARG A 69 15.28 -19.10 5.08
N THR A 70 16.53 -19.30 4.68
CA THR A 70 17.70 -18.59 5.20
C THR A 70 18.67 -18.33 4.06
N TYR A 71 19.51 -17.31 4.20
CA TYR A 71 20.56 -17.00 3.23
C TYR A 71 21.75 -16.28 3.87
N THR A 72 22.90 -16.35 3.22
CA THR A 72 24.12 -15.63 3.59
C THR A 72 24.86 -15.23 2.31
N ILE A 73 25.26 -13.97 2.20
CA ILE A 73 26.22 -13.54 1.17
C ILE A 73 27.60 -14.00 1.62
N THR A 74 28.33 -14.65 0.73
CA THR A 74 29.70 -15.07 1.00
C THR A 74 30.70 -14.11 0.37
N ASP A 75 31.96 -14.18 0.81
CA ASP A 75 33.05 -13.43 0.17
C ASP A 75 33.48 -14.03 -1.18
N THR A 76 32.99 -15.23 -1.50
CA THR A 76 33.25 -15.93 -2.77
C THR A 76 32.66 -15.17 -3.95
N GLU A 77 33.49 -14.97 -4.98
CA GLU A 77 33.07 -14.29 -6.20
C GLU A 77 32.30 -15.19 -7.17
N CYS A 78 31.38 -14.57 -7.93
CA CYS A 78 30.64 -15.24 -8.99
C CYS A 78 31.50 -15.42 -10.25
N LYS A 79 31.83 -16.68 -10.59
CA LYS A 79 32.67 -17.00 -11.76
C LYS A 79 31.89 -17.06 -13.06
N GLU A 80 30.60 -17.41 -13.03
CA GLU A 80 29.80 -17.54 -14.24
C GLU A 80 29.46 -16.18 -14.84
N LYS A 81 29.52 -16.12 -16.17
CA LYS A 81 29.05 -14.95 -16.91
C LYS A 81 27.52 -14.99 -16.97
N PRO A 82 26.83 -13.91 -16.53
CA PRO A 82 25.39 -13.82 -16.66
C PRO A 82 24.99 -13.85 -18.13
N ILE A 83 23.94 -14.60 -18.46
CA ILE A 83 23.40 -14.64 -19.83
C ILE A 83 22.25 -13.64 -19.99
N PRO A 84 22.08 -12.99 -21.16
CA PRO A 84 20.99 -12.06 -21.43
C PRO A 84 19.62 -12.60 -20.97
N PHE A 85 18.77 -11.71 -20.45
CA PHE A 85 17.42 -12.10 -20.02
C PHE A 85 16.61 -12.64 -21.21
N SER A 86 16.84 -12.08 -22.41
CA SER A 86 16.33 -12.61 -23.68
C SER A 86 16.69 -14.09 -23.92
N SER A 87 17.88 -14.52 -23.50
CA SER A 87 18.32 -15.92 -23.63
C SER A 87 17.63 -16.85 -22.63
N ILE A 88 17.29 -16.34 -21.44
CA ILE A 88 16.47 -17.08 -20.47
C ILE A 88 15.04 -17.24 -21.01
N ARG A 89 14.48 -16.16 -21.60
CA ARG A 89 13.15 -16.15 -22.27
C ARG A 89 13.03 -17.25 -23.33
N LYS A 90 14.06 -17.41 -24.17
CA LYS A 90 14.07 -18.39 -25.26
C LYS A 90 14.27 -19.85 -24.81
N LYS A 91 15.08 -20.13 -23.76
CA LYS A 91 15.52 -21.50 -23.43
C LYS A 91 14.85 -22.18 -22.22
N LYS A 92 14.16 -21.50 -21.31
CA LYS A 92 13.73 -22.16 -20.03
C LYS A 92 12.44 -21.68 -19.36
N LEU A 93 11.80 -20.62 -19.84
CA LEU A 93 10.57 -20.11 -19.22
C LEU A 93 9.31 -20.94 -19.52
N ARG A 94 9.38 -21.91 -20.45
CA ARG A 94 8.34 -22.93 -20.66
C ARG A 94 8.11 -23.87 -19.46
N GLN A 95 9.12 -24.10 -18.61
CA GLN A 95 9.02 -25.03 -17.47
C GLN A 95 8.44 -24.42 -16.18
N LEU A 96 8.16 -23.11 -16.16
CA LEU A 96 7.53 -22.43 -15.02
C LEU A 96 5.99 -22.37 -15.13
N GLY A 97 5.43 -22.67 -16.30
CA GLY A 97 4.00 -22.96 -16.47
C GLY A 97 3.83 -24.46 -16.67
N LYS A 98 3.35 -25.17 -15.65
CA LYS A 98 2.89 -26.56 -15.82
C LYS A 98 1.52 -26.57 -16.51
N SER A 99 1.47 -26.11 -17.76
CA SER A 99 0.51 -26.54 -18.78
C SER A 99 0.90 -25.85 -20.09
N GLU A 100 0.76 -26.52 -21.23
CA GLU A 100 0.98 -25.90 -22.55
C GLU A 100 0.11 -24.66 -22.78
N LYS A 101 -0.99 -24.51 -22.03
CA LYS A 101 -1.87 -23.33 -22.04
C LYS A 101 -1.29 -22.09 -21.33
N ASP A 102 -0.34 -22.24 -20.40
CA ASP A 102 0.33 -21.13 -19.70
C ASP A 102 1.62 -20.65 -20.41
N SER A 103 2.04 -21.34 -21.46
CA SER A 103 3.24 -20.99 -22.25
C SER A 103 3.04 -19.72 -23.10
N MET A 104 1.79 -19.28 -23.23
CA MET A 104 1.40 -17.97 -23.75
C MET A 104 1.55 -16.92 -22.63
N PHE A 105 2.54 -16.04 -22.80
CA PHE A 105 2.73 -14.77 -22.10
C PHE A 105 3.42 -14.81 -20.71
N PHE A 106 4.74 -15.00 -20.72
CA PHE A 106 5.59 -14.17 -19.85
C PHE A 106 5.51 -12.72 -20.33
N ASP A 107 4.46 -12.05 -19.88
CA ASP A 107 4.17 -10.66 -20.17
C ASP A 107 5.23 -9.76 -19.49
N THR A 108 6.22 -9.33 -20.28
CA THR A 108 7.35 -8.50 -19.81
C THR A 108 6.89 -7.14 -19.29
N SER A 109 5.73 -6.65 -19.72
CA SER A 109 5.13 -5.40 -19.23
C SER A 109 4.78 -5.42 -17.73
N LYS A 110 4.66 -6.63 -17.15
CA LYS A 110 4.36 -6.89 -15.73
C LYS A 110 5.61 -7.16 -14.89
N ILE A 111 6.79 -7.11 -15.50
CA ILE A 111 8.07 -7.35 -14.84
C ILE A 111 8.71 -6.00 -14.48
N ILE A 112 9.11 -5.87 -13.23
CA ILE A 112 9.93 -4.75 -12.74
C ILE A 112 11.28 -5.31 -12.32
N MET A 113 12.35 -4.90 -13.00
CA MET A 113 13.70 -5.33 -12.68
C MET A 113 14.24 -4.50 -11.51
N HIS A 114 14.58 -5.15 -10.39
CA HIS A 114 15.02 -4.51 -9.16
C HIS A 114 16.55 -4.38 -9.07
N ALA A 115 17.28 -5.45 -9.38
CA ALA A 115 18.71 -5.38 -9.61
C ALA A 115 19.11 -6.33 -10.73
N TYR A 116 20.14 -5.91 -11.44
CA TYR A 116 20.69 -6.56 -12.61
C TYR A 116 22.12 -6.09 -12.80
N ILE A 117 22.88 -6.83 -13.59
CA ILE A 117 24.26 -6.46 -13.91
C ILE A 117 24.20 -5.39 -15.02
N GLN A 118 24.83 -4.24 -14.82
CA GLN A 118 24.67 -3.03 -15.67
C GLN A 118 24.84 -3.30 -17.17
N LYS A 119 25.77 -4.18 -17.56
CA LYS A 119 26.01 -4.57 -18.97
C LYS A 119 24.79 -5.17 -19.68
N MET A 120 23.71 -5.46 -18.95
CA MET A 120 22.52 -6.15 -19.45
C MET A 120 21.34 -5.20 -19.65
N GLU A 121 21.53 -3.91 -19.34
CA GLU A 121 20.51 -2.90 -19.44
C GLU A 121 19.91 -2.77 -20.84
N SER A 122 20.75 -2.77 -21.88
CA SER A 122 20.30 -2.69 -23.27
C SER A 122 19.39 -3.87 -23.66
N ASP A 123 19.71 -5.09 -23.22
CA ASP A 123 18.87 -6.27 -23.43
C ASP A 123 17.55 -6.18 -22.69
N LEU A 124 17.53 -5.63 -21.47
CA LEU A 124 16.28 -5.45 -20.73
C LEU A 124 15.37 -4.41 -21.38
N ARG A 125 15.96 -3.31 -21.90
CA ARG A 125 15.22 -2.27 -22.63
C ARG A 125 14.62 -2.78 -23.93
N SER A 126 15.37 -3.56 -24.71
CA SER A 126 14.87 -4.10 -25.98
C SER A 126 13.70 -5.09 -25.81
N LEU A 127 13.48 -5.58 -24.58
CA LEU A 127 12.38 -6.47 -24.22
C LEU A 127 11.19 -5.73 -23.56
N ASP A 128 11.24 -4.40 -23.51
CA ASP A 128 10.22 -3.56 -22.86
C ASP A 128 10.02 -3.91 -21.36
N ILE A 129 11.12 -4.25 -20.67
CA ILE A 129 11.10 -4.52 -19.23
C ILE A 129 11.33 -3.23 -18.45
N LYS A 130 10.44 -2.96 -17.49
CA LYS A 130 10.53 -1.78 -16.63
C LYS A 130 11.70 -1.89 -15.66
N LEU A 131 12.58 -0.91 -15.65
CA LEU A 131 13.74 -0.85 -14.73
C LEU A 131 13.37 -0.03 -13.49
N LYS A 132 13.56 -0.60 -12.29
CA LYS A 132 13.23 0.07 -11.02
C LYS A 132 13.91 1.43 -10.89
N LYS A 133 15.19 1.53 -11.24
CA LYS A 133 15.93 2.81 -11.20
C LYS A 133 15.31 3.91 -12.06
N GLU A 134 14.61 3.56 -13.15
CA GLU A 134 13.89 4.53 -13.99
C GLU A 134 12.55 4.87 -13.40
N LEU A 135 11.82 3.88 -12.89
CA LEU A 135 10.59 4.14 -12.14
C LEU A 135 10.85 5.06 -10.94
N ASP A 136 12.00 4.88 -10.28
CA ASP A 136 12.44 5.72 -9.15
C ASP A 136 12.87 7.13 -9.63
N ARG A 137 13.40 7.29 -10.85
CA ARG A 137 13.76 8.60 -11.46
C ARG A 137 12.56 9.34 -12.05
N LEU A 138 11.54 8.60 -12.50
CA LEU A 138 10.26 9.11 -12.97
C LEU A 138 9.31 9.46 -11.80
N SER A 139 9.76 9.29 -10.56
CA SER A 139 9.08 9.79 -9.36
C SER A 139 9.53 11.23 -9.08
N PRO A 140 8.71 12.26 -9.27
CA PRO A 140 9.17 13.65 -9.23
C PRO A 140 9.47 14.18 -7.82
N PRO A 141 10.34 15.20 -7.71
CA PRO A 141 10.57 15.95 -6.48
C PRO A 141 9.32 16.76 -6.05
N LYS A 142 9.29 17.15 -4.78
CA LYS A 142 8.15 17.82 -4.14
C LYS A 142 7.78 19.21 -4.71
N ARG A 143 6.45 19.46 -4.64
CA ARG A 143 5.66 20.72 -4.60
C ARG A 143 5.34 21.40 -5.93
N GLY A 144 4.06 21.24 -6.32
CA GLY A 144 3.35 22.13 -7.24
C GLY A 144 2.86 21.42 -8.51
N LYS A 145 1.86 20.54 -8.38
CA LYS A 145 1.36 19.55 -9.37
C LYS A 145 2.35 18.39 -9.59
N THR A 146 2.00 17.20 -9.12
CA THR A 146 2.81 15.99 -9.28
C THR A 146 2.70 15.47 -10.71
N GLU A 147 3.83 15.18 -11.37
CA GLU A 147 3.90 14.58 -12.72
C GLU A 147 3.14 13.24 -12.83
N ASP A 148 2.85 12.59 -11.69
CA ASP A 148 2.12 11.33 -11.55
C ASP A 148 0.60 11.40 -11.91
N GLY A 149 0.11 12.56 -12.37
CA GLY A 149 -1.30 12.75 -12.72
C GLY A 149 -2.24 12.88 -11.51
N TYR A 150 -1.72 13.09 -10.30
CA TYR A 150 -2.53 13.38 -9.11
C TYR A 150 -2.68 14.89 -8.87
N PRO A 151 -3.80 15.35 -8.30
CA PRO A 151 -5.01 14.56 -8.06
C PRO A 151 -5.74 14.21 -9.38
N PHE A 152 -6.37 13.03 -9.43
CA PHE A 152 -7.27 12.65 -10.53
C PHE A 152 -8.64 12.19 -10.03
N THR A 153 -9.60 12.03 -10.93
CA THR A 153 -10.95 11.52 -10.62
C THR A 153 -10.99 10.01 -10.80
N ILE A 154 -11.28 9.27 -9.72
CA ILE A 154 -11.43 7.81 -9.72
C ILE A 154 -12.91 7.42 -9.62
N HIS A 155 -13.30 6.35 -10.30
CA HIS A 155 -14.61 5.72 -10.15
C HIS A 155 -14.43 4.21 -9.96
N LEU A 156 -15.00 3.67 -8.89
CA LEU A 156 -14.93 2.26 -8.51
C LEU A 156 -16.35 1.73 -8.28
N ASN A 157 -16.55 0.41 -8.39
CA ASN A 157 -17.91 -0.14 -8.37
C ASN A 157 -18.61 0.07 -7.04
N LYS A 158 -17.86 0.14 -5.94
CA LYS A 158 -18.42 0.38 -4.59
C LYS A 158 -18.58 1.86 -4.26
N MET A 159 -18.35 2.77 -5.20
CA MET A 159 -18.53 4.21 -5.02
C MET A 159 -19.79 4.70 -5.72
N ASP A 160 -20.64 5.45 -5.00
CA ASP A 160 -21.86 6.04 -5.58
C ASP A 160 -21.56 7.07 -6.69
N LYS A 161 -20.37 7.70 -6.63
CA LYS A 161 -19.95 8.74 -7.56
C LYS A 161 -18.44 8.74 -7.74
N ALA A 162 -18.00 9.23 -8.90
CA ALA A 162 -16.61 9.52 -9.12
C ALA A 162 -16.09 10.51 -8.07
N SER A 163 -14.89 10.25 -7.54
CA SER A 163 -14.32 10.95 -6.40
C SER A 163 -12.87 11.33 -6.66
N LYS A 164 -12.34 12.30 -5.90
CA LYS A 164 -10.97 12.80 -6.08
C LYS A 164 -9.98 11.86 -5.37
N CYS A 165 -9.02 11.32 -6.11
CA CYS A 165 -7.86 10.64 -5.58
C CYS A 165 -6.68 11.62 -5.55
N ARG A 166 -6.19 11.98 -4.36
CA ARG A 166 -5.21 13.05 -4.16
C ARG A 166 -3.78 12.57 -4.05
N SER A 167 -3.57 11.29 -3.80
CA SER A 167 -2.24 10.73 -3.65
C SER A 167 -2.14 9.30 -4.18
N PRO A 168 -0.92 8.84 -4.54
CA PRO A 168 -0.67 7.43 -4.86
C PRO A 168 -1.04 6.47 -3.72
N LEU A 169 -0.91 6.92 -2.47
CA LEU A 169 -1.27 6.12 -1.29
C LEU A 169 -2.78 5.93 -1.19
N GLU A 170 -3.57 6.99 -1.37
CA GLU A 170 -5.02 6.90 -1.47
C GLU A 170 -5.44 5.94 -2.58
N HIS A 171 -4.83 6.05 -3.77
CA HIS A 171 -5.16 5.17 -4.88
C HIS A 171 -4.94 3.70 -4.53
N LYS A 172 -3.80 3.37 -3.93
CA LYS A 172 -3.50 2.00 -3.48
C LYS A 172 -4.54 1.50 -2.46
N ILE A 173 -4.92 2.34 -1.51
CA ILE A 173 -5.93 2.00 -0.50
C ILE A 173 -7.31 1.83 -1.12
N PHE A 174 -7.72 2.70 -2.05
CA PHE A 174 -8.99 2.57 -2.77
C PHE A 174 -9.12 1.24 -3.50
N LEU A 175 -8.07 0.82 -4.22
CA LEU A 175 -8.05 -0.46 -4.93
C LEU A 175 -8.07 -1.67 -3.97
N ASP A 176 -7.41 -1.57 -2.82
CA ASP A 176 -7.42 -2.61 -1.78
C ASP A 176 -8.84 -2.77 -1.20
N LEU A 177 -9.50 -1.67 -0.83
CA LEU A 177 -10.88 -1.66 -0.33
C LEU A 177 -11.89 -2.16 -1.40
N GLU A 178 -11.70 -1.79 -2.67
CA GLU A 178 -12.50 -2.28 -3.78
C GLU A 178 -12.40 -3.80 -3.95
N SER A 179 -11.23 -4.38 -3.70
CA SER A 179 -11.05 -5.84 -3.81
C SER A 179 -11.70 -6.63 -2.65
N ASN A 180 -11.96 -5.99 -1.51
CA ASN A 180 -12.46 -6.66 -0.31
C ASN A 180 -13.97 -6.99 -0.40
N LYS A 181 -14.32 -8.28 -0.52
CA LYS A 181 -15.70 -8.75 -0.70
C LYS A 181 -16.67 -8.44 0.46
N LEU A 182 -16.14 -8.14 1.65
CA LEU A 182 -16.96 -7.76 2.81
C LEU A 182 -17.41 -6.30 2.74
N ILE A 183 -16.70 -5.47 1.98
CA ILE A 183 -17.05 -4.06 1.77
C ILE A 183 -18.07 -3.97 0.65
N ILE A 184 -19.17 -3.25 0.91
CA ILE A 184 -20.25 -3.00 -0.05
C ILE A 184 -20.31 -1.55 -0.51
N LYS A 185 -19.72 -0.61 0.24
CA LYS A 185 -19.73 0.82 -0.09
C LYS A 185 -18.47 1.54 0.37
N ILE A 186 -17.96 2.43 -0.48
CA ILE A 186 -16.83 3.33 -0.23
C ILE A 186 -17.29 4.77 -0.50
N GLU A 187 -17.10 5.65 0.48
CA GLU A 187 -17.40 7.08 0.40
C GLU A 187 -16.11 7.87 0.63
N VAL A 188 -15.66 8.63 -0.37
CA VAL A 188 -14.45 9.48 -0.28
C VAL A 188 -14.84 10.87 0.18
N GLU A 189 -14.08 11.41 1.14
CA GLU A 189 -14.34 12.73 1.75
C GLU A 189 -15.80 12.89 2.24
N PRO A 190 -16.30 11.96 3.07
CA PRO A 190 -17.73 11.76 3.28
C PRO A 190 -18.43 12.92 3.99
N PHE A 191 -17.73 13.65 4.87
CA PHE A 191 -18.27 14.79 5.62
C PHE A 191 -17.15 15.59 6.30
N ARG A 192 -17.49 16.73 6.90
CA ARG A 192 -16.55 17.56 7.68
C ARG A 192 -16.79 17.39 9.18
N ILE A 193 -15.70 17.22 9.93
CA ILE A 193 -15.65 17.16 11.40
C ILE A 193 -14.99 18.44 11.91
N ARG A 194 -15.56 19.06 12.93
CA ARG A 194 -14.93 20.18 13.62
C ARG A 194 -13.92 19.66 14.65
N TYR A 195 -12.74 20.24 14.68
CA TYR A 195 -11.72 19.95 15.69
C TYR A 195 -11.08 21.25 16.18
N PHE A 196 -10.47 21.21 17.36
CA PHE A 196 -9.76 22.34 17.93
C PHE A 196 -8.26 22.04 17.95
N TYR A 197 -7.45 23.01 17.57
CA TYR A 197 -5.99 22.92 17.67
C TYR A 197 -5.44 24.30 18.01
N ARG A 198 -4.62 24.39 19.07
CA ARG A 198 -4.10 25.67 19.60
C ARG A 198 -5.22 26.69 19.85
N LYS A 199 -6.32 26.24 20.48
CA LYS A 199 -7.52 27.04 20.80
C LYS A 199 -8.27 27.62 19.60
N VAL A 200 -7.90 27.25 18.37
CA VAL A 200 -8.59 27.66 17.14
C VAL A 200 -9.46 26.51 16.63
N SER A 201 -10.70 26.84 16.26
CA SER A 201 -11.62 25.89 15.62
C SER A 201 -11.24 25.69 14.15
N HIS A 202 -11.14 24.45 13.73
CA HIS A 202 -10.85 24.04 12.37
C HIS A 202 -11.89 23.04 11.85
N LEU A 203 -11.96 22.91 10.53
CA LEU A 203 -12.70 21.83 9.86
C LEU A 203 -11.71 20.87 9.23
N TYR A 204 -11.97 19.58 9.42
CA TYR A 204 -11.23 18.48 8.82
C TYR A 204 -12.20 17.56 8.09
N THR A 205 -11.78 17.03 6.95
CA THR A 205 -12.55 16.08 6.15
C THR A 205 -11.80 14.76 6.20
N PRO A 206 -12.36 13.68 6.79
CA PRO A 206 -11.78 12.35 6.73
C PRO A 206 -11.65 11.85 5.30
N ASP A 207 -10.66 11.00 5.03
CA ASP A 207 -10.39 10.56 3.67
C ASP A 207 -11.46 9.57 3.17
N ILE A 208 -11.86 8.60 4.00
CA ILE A 208 -12.74 7.49 3.55
C ILE A 208 -13.74 7.08 4.65
N LEU A 209 -14.98 6.77 4.28
CA LEU A 209 -15.91 5.98 5.06
C LEU A 209 -16.26 4.69 4.29
N VAL A 210 -16.11 3.56 4.95
CA VAL A 210 -16.40 2.23 4.40
C VAL A 210 -17.62 1.66 5.10
N THR A 211 -18.53 1.04 4.34
CA THR A 211 -19.65 0.24 4.89
C THR A 211 -19.48 -1.23 4.52
N TYR A 212 -19.53 -2.09 5.52
CA TYR A 212 -19.43 -3.53 5.39
C TYR A 212 -20.81 -4.17 5.19
N ARG A 213 -20.80 -5.41 4.71
CA ARG A 213 -22.00 -6.20 4.45
C ARG A 213 -22.83 -6.48 5.71
N ASP A 214 -22.19 -6.51 6.87
CA ASP A 214 -22.84 -6.66 8.19
C ASP A 214 -23.39 -5.34 8.76
N GLY A 215 -23.29 -4.24 8.01
CA GLY A 215 -23.74 -2.91 8.41
C GLY A 215 -22.74 -2.12 9.26
N THR A 216 -21.63 -2.73 9.69
CA THR A 216 -20.56 -2.01 10.39
C THR A 216 -19.88 -0.99 9.47
N LYS A 217 -19.29 0.05 10.09
CA LYS A 217 -18.65 1.15 9.35
C LYS A 217 -17.29 1.52 9.91
N ASP A 218 -16.38 1.81 9.00
CA ASP A 218 -15.02 2.27 9.31
C ASP A 218 -14.78 3.65 8.73
N LEU A 219 -14.45 4.60 9.60
CA LEU A 219 -13.90 5.89 9.22
C LEU A 219 -12.38 5.76 9.12
N ILE A 220 -11.82 6.08 7.97
CA ILE A 220 -10.41 5.86 7.66
C ILE A 220 -9.76 7.19 7.30
N GLU A 221 -8.61 7.45 7.92
CA GLU A 221 -7.67 8.50 7.54
C GLU A 221 -6.43 7.88 6.88
N VAL A 222 -5.98 8.47 5.77
CA VAL A 222 -4.80 8.03 5.01
C VAL A 222 -3.60 8.89 5.36
N LYS A 223 -2.53 8.29 5.92
CA LYS A 223 -1.30 9.00 6.28
C LYS A 223 -0.04 8.16 6.10
N VAL A 224 1.10 8.83 5.92
CA VAL A 224 2.41 8.21 6.10
C VAL A 224 2.83 8.26 7.57
N SER A 225 3.57 7.28 8.05
CA SER A 225 3.87 7.12 9.47
C SER A 225 4.50 8.34 10.14
N GLY A 226 5.37 9.06 9.44
CA GLY A 226 6.05 10.26 9.93
C GLY A 226 5.11 11.44 10.20
N ASP A 227 3.90 11.43 9.63
CA ASP A 227 2.90 12.48 9.85
C ASP A 227 1.97 12.18 11.01
N ILE A 228 1.92 10.92 11.46
CA ILE A 228 0.97 10.49 12.48
C ILE A 228 1.28 11.20 13.80
N GLY A 229 2.55 11.28 14.21
CA GLY A 229 2.95 11.91 15.47
C GLY A 229 2.80 13.43 15.53
N GLN A 230 2.47 14.12 14.43
CA GLN A 230 2.39 15.58 14.44
C GLN A 230 1.20 16.05 15.31
N PRO A 231 1.40 17.02 16.24
CA PRO A 231 0.34 17.44 17.17
C PRO A 231 -0.97 17.87 16.49
N LYS A 232 -0.88 18.56 15.35
CA LYS A 232 -2.06 18.95 14.57
C LYS A 232 -2.82 17.76 14.01
N ASN A 233 -2.12 16.71 13.61
CA ASN A 233 -2.76 15.49 13.09
C ASN A 233 -3.35 14.67 14.22
N GLN A 234 -2.69 14.57 15.38
CA GLN A 234 -3.25 13.97 16.59
C GLN A 234 -4.60 14.60 16.97
N ALA A 235 -4.69 15.94 16.98
CA ALA A 235 -5.95 16.64 17.24
C ALA A 235 -7.07 16.31 16.23
N LYS A 236 -6.72 16.09 14.95
CA LYS A 236 -7.70 15.62 13.95
C LYS A 236 -8.15 14.19 14.23
N PHE A 237 -7.20 13.31 14.53
CA PHE A 237 -7.46 11.89 14.77
C PHE A 237 -8.34 11.68 16.01
N GLU A 238 -8.10 12.46 17.07
CA GLU A 238 -8.94 12.46 18.25
C GLU A 238 -10.38 12.87 17.92
N ALA A 239 -10.55 13.99 17.20
CA ALA A 239 -11.88 14.42 16.76
C ALA A 239 -12.57 13.39 15.85
N ALA A 240 -11.82 12.73 14.97
CA ALA A 240 -12.32 11.66 14.11
C ALA A 240 -12.75 10.43 14.90
N ALA A 241 -11.95 10.02 15.89
CA ALA A 241 -12.23 8.90 16.78
C ALA A 241 -13.48 9.16 17.63
N ASP A 242 -13.59 10.35 18.22
CA ASP A 242 -14.77 10.76 19.00
C ASP A 242 -16.04 10.78 18.13
N TYR A 243 -15.94 11.33 16.93
CA TYR A 243 -17.04 11.34 15.97
C TYR A 243 -17.46 9.93 15.56
N ALA A 244 -16.49 9.07 15.21
CA ALA A 244 -16.75 7.68 14.85
C ALA A 244 -17.43 6.93 16.00
N LYS A 245 -16.90 7.04 17.22
CA LYS A 245 -17.46 6.43 18.42
C LYS A 245 -18.91 6.88 18.69
N ALA A 246 -19.21 8.16 18.52
CA ALA A 246 -20.56 8.70 18.73
C ALA A 246 -21.61 8.13 17.74
N LEU A 247 -21.17 7.66 16.57
CA LEU A 247 -22.02 7.06 15.55
C LEU A 247 -21.96 5.52 15.52
N GLY A 248 -21.19 4.90 16.41
CA GLY A 248 -20.98 3.44 16.41
C GLY A 248 -20.07 2.95 15.27
N TYR A 249 -19.23 3.83 14.72
CA TYR A 249 -18.23 3.49 13.72
C TYR A 249 -16.91 3.13 14.40
N ARG A 250 -16.03 2.43 13.67
CA ARG A 250 -14.61 2.27 14.05
C ARG A 250 -13.78 3.35 13.36
N PHE A 251 -12.68 3.76 13.97
CA PHE A 251 -11.76 4.73 13.37
C PHE A 251 -10.38 4.11 13.19
N TYR A 252 -9.87 4.23 11.97
CA TYR A 252 -8.59 3.68 11.56
C TYR A 252 -7.71 4.72 10.89
N ILE A 253 -6.42 4.60 11.12
CA ILE A 253 -5.41 5.24 10.28
C ILE A 253 -4.81 4.15 9.39
N MET A 254 -4.97 4.31 8.08
CA MET A 254 -4.37 3.44 7.08
C MET A 254 -3.19 4.15 6.43
N GLY A 255 -2.08 3.44 6.30
CA GLY A 255 -0.86 4.08 5.87
C GLY A 255 0.26 3.14 5.47
N ILE A 256 1.35 3.76 5.03
CA ILE A 256 2.64 3.10 4.87
C ILE A 256 3.67 3.79 5.75
N SER A 257 4.74 3.04 6.04
CA SER A 257 5.92 3.61 6.69
C SER A 257 6.54 4.67 5.77
N GLY A 258 6.91 5.85 6.30
CA GLY A 258 7.55 6.92 5.54
C GLY A 258 7.31 8.31 6.14
N SER A 259 8.07 9.32 5.71
CA SER A 259 7.92 10.71 6.16
C SER A 259 7.45 11.59 5.02
N SER A 260 6.54 12.54 5.25
CA SER A 260 6.21 13.58 4.27
C SER A 260 7.34 14.63 4.19
N GLY A 261 8.52 14.19 3.75
CA GLY A 261 9.77 14.93 3.52
C GLY A 261 10.11 16.04 4.52
N GLN A 262 10.55 15.61 5.69
CA GLN A 262 11.74 16.19 6.32
C GLN A 262 12.87 15.15 6.26
N PRO A 263 14.11 15.55 5.94
CA PRO A 263 15.27 14.70 6.19
C PRO A 263 15.46 14.60 7.71
N GLY A 264 15.31 13.41 8.28
CA GLY A 264 15.74 13.13 9.66
C GLY A 264 14.65 12.78 10.69
N ALA A 265 13.36 12.89 10.40
CA ALA A 265 12.32 12.45 11.33
C ALA A 265 12.13 10.92 11.28
N ARG A 266 13.04 10.16 11.91
CA ARG A 266 12.84 8.74 12.25
C ARG A 266 11.87 8.66 13.42
N ASN A 267 10.57 8.71 13.13
CA ASN A 267 9.58 8.21 14.09
C ASN A 267 9.48 6.70 13.91
N GLU A 268 10.21 6.00 14.77
CA GLU A 268 10.08 4.57 15.02
C GLU A 268 8.62 4.24 15.28
N GLY A 269 8.05 3.33 14.51
CA GLY A 269 6.70 2.88 14.79
C GLY A 269 6.04 2.06 13.71
N TRP A 270 6.44 2.15 12.44
CA TRP A 270 5.84 1.35 11.37
C TRP A 270 6.95 0.54 10.70
N ASN A 271 7.00 -0.76 10.99
CA ASN A 271 7.97 -1.71 10.42
C ASN A 271 7.31 -2.51 9.30
N ASP A 272 6.95 -1.85 8.19
CA ASP A 272 6.92 -2.47 6.86
C ASP A 272 6.59 -1.42 5.79
N LEU A 273 7.53 -1.13 4.90
CA LEU A 273 7.44 -0.04 3.91
C LEU A 273 6.50 -0.35 2.72
N ASN A 274 5.87 -1.54 2.66
CA ASN A 274 5.12 -2.00 1.48
C ASN A 274 3.71 -2.55 1.73
N GLN A 275 3.28 -2.72 2.97
CA GLN A 275 1.93 -3.17 3.30
C GLN A 275 1.10 -1.99 3.79
N ILE A 276 -0.17 -1.93 3.37
CA ILE A 276 -1.12 -1.02 4.02
C ILE A 276 -1.25 -1.55 5.44
N GLN A 277 -0.80 -0.77 6.41
CA GLN A 277 -0.97 -1.09 7.81
C GLN A 277 -2.18 -0.33 8.34
N THR A 278 -2.98 -1.04 9.12
CA THR A 278 -4.19 -0.52 9.76
C THR A 278 -3.91 -0.45 11.26
N ARG A 279 -4.02 0.75 11.84
CA ARG A 279 -3.99 0.91 13.30
C ARG A 279 -5.33 1.40 13.80
N ASN A 280 -5.87 0.70 14.81
CA ASN A 280 -6.84 1.30 15.71
C ASN A 280 -6.16 2.47 16.42
N PHE A 281 -6.76 3.65 16.35
CA PHE A 281 -6.26 4.78 17.13
C PHE A 281 -6.60 4.52 18.62
N HIS A 282 -5.57 4.47 19.47
CA HIS A 282 -5.73 4.38 20.92
C HIS A 282 -5.43 5.73 21.56
N HIS A 283 -6.28 6.15 22.50
CA HIS A 283 -6.20 7.46 23.16
C HIS A 283 -4.86 7.72 23.89
N LYS A 284 -4.06 6.67 24.13
CA LYS A 284 -2.77 6.70 24.85
C LYS A 284 -1.65 7.49 24.17
N TYR A 285 -1.78 7.90 22.91
CA TYR A 285 -0.75 8.74 22.25
C TYR A 285 -0.60 10.15 22.87
N ILE A 286 -1.44 10.51 23.84
CA ILE A 286 -1.46 11.81 24.54
C ILE A 286 -0.71 11.77 25.88
N GLU A 287 -0.45 10.59 26.47
CA GLU A 287 0.11 10.48 27.83
C GLU A 287 1.56 11.01 27.97
N ASN A 288 2.24 11.34 26.86
CA ASN A 288 3.55 12.01 26.87
C ASN A 288 3.49 13.53 26.61
N TYR A 289 2.30 14.13 26.68
CA TYR A 289 2.12 15.58 26.50
C TYR A 289 1.25 16.17 27.62
N ASP A 290 1.58 15.84 28.86
CA ASP A 290 1.01 16.46 30.06
C ASP A 290 1.74 17.78 30.39
N SER A 291 1.27 18.87 29.79
CA SER A 291 1.13 20.17 30.46
C SER A 291 0.40 21.12 29.52
N CYS A 292 -0.93 21.20 29.64
CA CYS A 292 -1.86 22.25 29.19
C CYS A 292 -3.13 21.62 28.61
N ASP A 293 -4.15 21.39 29.44
CA ASP A 293 -5.50 21.96 29.27
C ASP A 293 -6.57 21.10 29.97
N ASN A 294 -6.79 21.39 31.26
CA ASN A 294 -7.99 20.97 31.98
C ASN A 294 -9.29 21.63 31.46
N GLU A 295 -9.17 22.61 30.55
CA GLU A 295 -10.30 23.33 29.96
C GLU A 295 -10.89 22.61 28.73
N TYR A 296 -10.12 21.76 28.03
CA TYR A 296 -10.57 20.98 26.87
C TYR A 296 -11.71 20.01 27.21
N LYS A 297 -11.71 19.43 28.41
CA LYS A 297 -12.81 18.56 28.88
C LYS A 297 -14.13 19.30 29.09
N ARG A 298 -14.10 20.62 29.32
CA ARG A 298 -15.31 21.45 29.54
C ARG A 298 -15.99 21.89 28.24
N LEU A 299 -15.26 21.94 27.13
CA LEU A 299 -15.76 22.41 25.82
C LEU A 299 -16.37 21.30 24.95
N LYS A 300 -16.53 20.07 25.44
CA LYS A 300 -17.22 18.99 24.70
C LYS A 300 -18.61 19.46 24.28
N PRO A 301 -18.90 19.64 22.98
CA PRO A 301 -20.28 19.85 22.56
C PRO A 301 -21.01 18.53 22.80
N THR A 302 -22.03 18.54 23.66
CA THR A 302 -22.91 17.38 23.84
C THR A 302 -23.49 16.97 22.49
N PHE A 303 -23.00 15.85 21.95
CA PHE A 303 -23.40 15.22 20.68
C PHE A 303 -24.89 14.82 20.59
N ARG A 304 -25.69 15.10 21.63
CA ARG A 304 -27.15 14.85 21.71
C ARG A 304 -27.96 15.44 20.56
N LYS A 305 -27.43 16.39 19.78
CA LYS A 305 -28.16 17.05 18.68
C LYS A 305 -27.99 16.37 17.29
N ILE A 306 -27.05 15.45 17.08
CA ILE A 306 -26.85 14.84 15.74
C ILE A 306 -27.99 13.86 15.39
N ARG A 307 -28.50 13.09 16.35
CA ARG A 307 -29.62 12.16 16.11
C ARG A 307 -30.93 12.83 15.66
N LYS A 308 -31.18 14.09 16.05
CA LYS A 308 -32.47 14.76 15.76
C LYS A 308 -32.59 15.35 14.34
N ARG A 309 -31.49 15.54 13.60
CA ARG A 309 -31.54 16.18 12.27
C ARG A 309 -31.62 15.20 11.08
N GLN A 310 -31.26 13.94 11.25
CA GLN A 310 -31.34 12.96 10.16
C GLN A 310 -32.70 12.21 10.06
N SER A 311 -33.60 12.38 11.03
CA SER A 311 -34.89 11.67 11.07
C SER A 311 -36.12 12.48 10.63
N ILE A 312 -35.95 13.69 10.06
CA ILE A 312 -37.08 14.52 9.57
C ILE A 312 -36.88 14.88 8.09
N ARG A 313 -36.95 13.87 7.23
CA ARG A 313 -37.48 14.00 5.86
C ARG A 313 -38.33 12.76 5.57
N LYS A 314 -39.42 12.59 6.33
CA LYS A 314 -40.55 11.79 5.85
C LYS A 314 -41.17 12.56 4.69
N VAL A 315 -40.95 12.07 3.49
CA VAL A 315 -41.68 12.46 2.28
C VAL A 315 -43.18 12.34 2.60
N ARG A 316 -43.90 13.47 2.62
CA ARG A 316 -45.36 13.46 2.72
C ARG A 316 -45.92 12.88 1.42
N PRO A 317 -46.81 11.87 1.46
CA PRO A 317 -47.57 11.49 0.28
C PRO A 317 -48.51 12.66 -0.05
N ARG A 318 -48.50 13.14 -1.30
CA ARG A 318 -49.57 14.00 -1.80
C ARG A 318 -50.85 13.17 -1.83
N LEU A 319 -51.72 13.41 -0.85
CA LEU A 319 -53.10 12.91 -0.86
C LEU A 319 -53.86 13.60 -2.01
N ASN A 320 -54.21 12.84 -3.03
CA ASN A 320 -55.28 13.17 -3.96
C ASN A 320 -56.63 12.93 -3.27
N ARG A 321 -57.33 14.01 -2.87
CA ARG A 321 -58.76 14.06 -2.53
C ARG A 321 -59.17 15.56 -2.57
N ARG A 322 -60.28 16.01 -3.16
CA ARG A 322 -61.46 15.34 -3.73
C ARG A 322 -62.44 16.40 -4.27
N LEU A 323 -63.43 15.91 -5.04
CA LEU A 323 -64.83 16.37 -5.22
C LEU A 323 -65.08 17.69 -5.99
N LYS A 324 -65.80 17.71 -7.13
CA LYS A 324 -67.20 17.33 -7.49
C LYS A 324 -68.23 18.44 -7.22
N ILE A 325 -68.94 18.81 -8.32
CA ILE A 325 -70.37 19.20 -8.42
C ILE A 325 -70.68 20.67 -7.99
N HIS A 326 -71.53 21.53 -8.57
CA HIS A 326 -72.70 21.55 -9.50
C HIS A 326 -72.51 22.74 -10.50
N ARG A 327 -73.10 22.83 -11.70
CA ARG A 327 -74.52 22.84 -12.08
C ARG A 327 -74.65 22.51 -13.56
#